data_AF-A0AAD1BKY7-F1
#
_entry.id   AF-A0AAD1BKY7-F1
#
_cell.length_a   1.000
_cell.length_b   1.000
_cell.length_c   1.000
_cell.angle_alpha   90.00
_cell.angle_beta   90.00
_cell.angle_gamma   90.00
#
_symmetry.space_group_name_H-M   'P 1'
#
loop_
_entity.id
_entity.type
_entity.pdbx_description
1 polymer ?
#
loop_
_entity_poly.entity_id
_entity_poly.type
_entity_poly.pdbx_seq_one_letter_code
_entity_poly.pdbx_strand_id
1 'polypeptide(L)'
;MEIEWENYRIVRDLFVFSCFSGLAISDVRNLREENIVTEEGELCIKGRRMKTKTPYRVQVLPPALTIMNRYRGIKAGFIFDVPTTDVILNGMHHIQRNIGMESPLTFHMARHTFASLITLSAGVPIETVSRMLGHTNLRTT
;
A
#
# COMPACT_ATOMS: atom_id res chain seq x y z
N MET A 1 -6.37 -7.96 -16.75
CA MET A 1 -5.23 -8.90 -16.75
C MET A 1 -5.57 -10.05 -15.85
N GLU A 2 -5.81 -11.21 -16.44
CA GLU A 2 -5.94 -12.47 -15.72
C GLU A 2 -4.53 -12.94 -15.34
N ILE A 3 -4.34 -13.31 -14.07
CA ILE A 3 -3.06 -13.81 -13.57
C ILE A 3 -3.34 -15.23 -13.09
N GLU A 4 -2.77 -16.21 -13.78
CA GLU A 4 -2.97 -17.64 -13.49
C GLU A 4 -2.43 -18.03 -12.11
N TRP A 5 -1.26 -17.50 -11.73
CA TRP A 5 -0.59 -17.87 -10.48
C TRP A 5 -1.11 -17.05 -9.30
N GLU A 6 -1.68 -17.75 -8.30
CA GLU A 6 -2.21 -17.13 -7.07
C GLU A 6 -1.18 -16.22 -6.39
N ASN A 7 0.07 -16.66 -6.33
CA ASN A 7 1.16 -15.87 -5.76
C ASN A 7 1.41 -14.53 -6.48
N TYR A 8 1.07 -14.42 -7.77
CA TYR A 8 1.20 -13.16 -8.51
C TYR A 8 -0.07 -12.31 -8.43
N ARG A 9 -1.25 -12.94 -8.19
CA ARG A 9 -2.50 -12.23 -7.88
C ARG A 9 -2.35 -11.40 -6.61
N ILE A 10 -1.83 -12.01 -5.53
CA ILE A 10 -1.58 -11.27 -4.29
C ILE A 10 -0.55 -10.15 -4.50
N VAL A 11 0.52 -10.36 -5.29
CA VAL A 11 1.52 -9.31 -5.55
C VAL A 11 0.90 -8.10 -6.25
N ARG A 12 0.04 -8.32 -7.26
CA ARG A 12 -0.74 -7.25 -7.91
C ARG A 12 -1.61 -6.51 -6.89
N ASP A 13 -2.35 -7.26 -6.08
CA ASP A 13 -3.29 -6.67 -5.13
C ASP A 13 -2.55 -5.88 -4.04
N LEU A 14 -1.40 -6.35 -3.55
CA LEU A 14 -0.56 -5.58 -2.63
C LEU A 14 -0.03 -4.30 -3.28
N PHE A 15 0.39 -4.34 -4.55
CA PHE A 15 0.81 -3.14 -5.28
C PHE A 15 -0.32 -2.12 -5.38
N VAL A 16 -1.52 -2.55 -5.78
CA VAL A 16 -2.70 -1.68 -5.88
C VAL A 16 -3.09 -1.15 -4.50
N PHE A 17 -3.06 -1.98 -3.46
CA PHE A 17 -3.29 -1.55 -2.09
C PHE A 17 -2.32 -0.43 -1.67
N SER A 18 -1.03 -0.56 -2.01
CA SER A 18 -0.04 0.49 -1.78
C SER A 18 -0.34 1.78 -2.57
N CYS A 19 -0.87 1.69 -3.80
CA CYS A 19 -1.31 2.87 -4.56
C CYS A 19 -2.44 3.64 -3.87
N PHE A 20 -3.35 2.94 -3.18
CA PHE A 20 -4.52 3.55 -2.53
C PHE A 20 -4.36 3.80 -1.03
N SER A 21 -3.24 3.41 -0.43
CA SER A 21 -2.96 3.62 0.99
C SER A 21 -1.65 4.35 1.26
N GLY A 22 -0.77 4.45 0.26
CA GLY A 22 0.57 5.02 0.41
C GLY A 22 1.50 4.19 1.30
N LEU A 23 1.11 2.98 1.73
CA LEU A 23 1.97 2.13 2.56
C LEU A 23 3.11 1.53 1.73
N ALA A 24 4.33 1.57 2.29
CA ALA A 24 5.45 0.84 1.71
C ALA A 24 5.28 -0.67 1.95
N ILE A 25 5.88 -1.51 1.12
CA ILE A 25 5.74 -2.98 1.25
C ILE A 25 6.17 -3.51 2.62
N SER A 26 7.14 -2.85 3.27
CA SER A 26 7.55 -3.17 4.64
C SER A 26 6.44 -2.90 5.66
N ASP A 27 5.67 -1.82 5.50
CA ASP A 27 4.51 -1.51 6.34
C ASP A 27 3.37 -2.49 6.05
N VAL A 28 3.09 -2.79 4.77
CA VAL A 28 2.05 -3.76 4.36
C VAL A 28 2.33 -5.14 4.94
N ARG A 29 3.59 -5.61 4.91
CA ARG A 29 4.01 -6.89 5.51
C ARG A 29 3.77 -6.96 7.02
N ASN A 30 3.75 -5.83 7.70
CA ASN A 30 3.57 -5.76 9.15
C ASN A 30 2.20 -5.20 9.55
N LEU A 31 1.27 -5.08 8.59
CA LEU A 31 -0.04 -4.50 8.84
C LEU A 31 -0.92 -5.51 9.59
N ARG A 32 -1.38 -5.10 10.77
CA ARG A 32 -2.16 -5.92 11.71
C ARG A 32 -3.60 -5.41 11.82
N GLU A 33 -4.48 -6.27 12.33
CA GLU A 33 -5.88 -5.89 12.59
C GLU A 33 -6.00 -4.70 13.55
N GLU A 34 -5.13 -4.63 14.56
CA GLU A 34 -5.05 -3.50 15.50
C GLU A 34 -4.71 -2.15 14.84
N ASN A 35 -4.16 -2.16 13.62
CA ASN A 35 -3.87 -0.93 12.88
C ASN A 35 -5.11 -0.37 12.19
N ILE A 36 -6.19 -1.15 12.08
CA ILE A 36 -7.42 -0.75 11.41
C ILE A 36 -8.38 -0.22 12.46
N VAL A 37 -8.69 1.07 12.38
CA VAL A 37 -9.51 1.78 13.36
C VAL A 37 -10.63 2.55 12.66
N THR A 38 -11.77 2.68 13.32
CA THR A 38 -12.87 3.54 12.85
C THR A 38 -12.83 4.84 13.63
N GLU A 39 -12.75 5.97 12.93
CA GLU A 39 -12.72 7.31 13.52
C GLU A 39 -13.76 8.17 12.82
N GLU A 40 -14.68 8.76 13.58
CA GLU A 40 -15.73 9.65 13.04
C GLU A 40 -16.55 8.99 11.91
N GLY A 41 -16.75 7.66 11.99
CA GLY A 41 -17.45 6.87 10.97
C GLY A 41 -16.58 6.41 9.80
N GLU A 42 -15.32 6.87 9.72
CA GLU A 42 -14.40 6.54 8.64
C GLU A 42 -13.38 5.49 9.05
N LEU A 43 -13.21 4.47 8.20
CA LEU A 43 -12.21 3.43 8.43
C LEU A 43 -10.82 3.97 8.07
N CYS A 44 -9.86 3.81 8.96
CA CYS A 44 -8.51 4.33 8.83
C CYS A 44 -7.46 3.28 9.17
N ILE A 45 -6.27 3.44 8.59
CA ILE A 45 -5.06 2.70 8.95
C ILE A 45 -4.17 3.63 9.76
N LYS A 46 -3.85 3.23 10.99
CA LYS A 46 -2.94 3.93 11.89
C LYS A 46 -1.81 3.03 12.35
N GLY A 47 -0.62 3.57 12.38
CA GLY A 47 0.55 2.85 12.87
C GLY A 47 1.81 3.70 12.86
N ARG A 48 2.96 3.02 12.93
CA ARG A 48 4.28 3.62 12.80
C ARG A 48 5.01 2.99 11.62
N ARG A 49 5.64 3.82 10.78
CA ARG A 49 6.43 3.35 9.64
C ARG A 49 7.50 2.39 10.10
N MET A 50 7.70 1.28 9.40
CA MET A 50 8.65 0.26 9.81
C MET A 50 10.09 0.77 9.81
N LYS A 51 10.45 1.59 8.82
CA LYS A 51 11.81 2.12 8.64
C LYS A 51 12.14 3.26 9.60
N THR A 52 11.26 4.25 9.72
CA THR A 52 11.55 5.50 10.45
C THR A 52 10.87 5.60 11.80
N LYS A 53 9.93 4.70 12.10
CA LYS A 53 9.05 4.74 13.29
C LYS A 53 8.14 5.98 13.38
N THR A 54 8.13 6.83 12.35
CA THR A 54 7.22 7.98 12.27
C THR A 54 5.78 7.50 12.27
N PRO A 55 4.89 8.09 13.08
CA PRO A 55 3.47 7.77 13.03
C PRO A 55 2.87 8.15 11.67
N TYR A 56 1.88 7.40 11.22
CA TYR A 56 1.09 7.71 10.04
C TYR A 56 -0.39 7.40 10.27
N ARG A 57 -1.23 8.08 9.51
CA ARG A 57 -2.68 7.83 9.41
C ARG A 57 -3.09 7.99 7.96
N VAL A 58 -3.82 7.03 7.42
CA VAL A 58 -4.46 7.12 6.10
C VAL A 58 -5.90 6.60 6.17
N GLN A 59 -6.82 7.22 5.43
CA GLN A 59 -8.18 6.70 5.30
C GLN A 59 -8.16 5.46 4.39
N VAL A 60 -8.97 4.46 4.70
CA VAL A 60 -9.11 3.27 3.86
C VAL A 60 -10.05 3.60 2.71
N LEU A 61 -9.48 3.78 1.52
CA LEU A 61 -10.25 4.01 0.31
C LEU A 61 -10.93 2.72 -0.19
N PRO A 62 -12.03 2.80 -0.96
CA PRO A 62 -12.78 1.62 -1.40
C PRO A 62 -11.94 0.52 -2.11
N PRO A 63 -10.97 0.85 -3.00
CA PRO A 63 -10.11 -0.17 -3.59
C PRO A 63 -9.22 -0.88 -2.56
N ALA A 64 -8.68 -0.12 -1.59
CA ALA A 64 -7.87 -0.67 -0.51
C ALA A 64 -8.72 -1.58 0.41
N LEU A 65 -9.95 -1.15 0.76
CA LEU A 65 -10.88 -1.94 1.57
C LEU A 65 -11.24 -3.26 0.89
N THR A 66 -11.52 -3.22 -0.41
CA THR A 66 -11.85 -4.40 -1.21
C THR A 66 -10.72 -5.42 -1.17
N ILE A 67 -9.47 -4.97 -1.32
CA ILE A 67 -8.29 -5.82 -1.25
C ILE A 67 -8.07 -6.35 0.16
N MET A 68 -8.19 -5.53 1.21
CA MET A 68 -8.06 -5.99 2.59
C MET A 68 -9.04 -7.12 2.90
N ASN A 69 -10.32 -6.95 2.57
CA ASN A 69 -11.35 -7.94 2.87
C ASN A 69 -11.14 -9.27 2.15
N ARG A 70 -10.42 -9.29 1.02
CA ARG A 70 -10.05 -10.52 0.31
C ARG A 70 -9.04 -11.38 1.08
N TYR A 71 -8.13 -10.74 1.83
CA TYR A 71 -6.98 -11.43 2.46
C TYR A 71 -7.06 -11.52 3.99
N ARG A 72 -7.97 -10.75 4.61
CA ARG A 72 -8.22 -10.79 6.05
C ARG A 72 -8.58 -12.18 6.53
N GLY A 73 -8.04 -12.55 7.70
CA GLY A 73 -8.30 -13.83 8.35
C GLY A 73 -7.46 -15.01 7.83
N ILE A 74 -6.73 -14.88 6.71
CA ILE A 74 -5.85 -15.94 6.19
C ILE A 74 -4.65 -16.15 7.13
N LYS A 75 -4.04 -15.07 7.61
CA LYS A 75 -2.92 -15.11 8.57
C LYS A 75 -3.33 -14.49 9.89
N ALA A 76 -3.24 -15.27 10.96
CA ALA A 76 -3.66 -14.84 12.29
C ALA A 76 -3.00 -13.51 12.71
N GLY A 77 -3.82 -12.50 12.99
CA GLY A 77 -3.41 -11.19 13.47
C GLY A 77 -2.84 -10.22 12.42
N PHE A 78 -2.75 -10.61 11.16
CA PHE A 78 -2.27 -9.76 10.05
C PHE A 78 -3.37 -9.55 9.01
N ILE A 79 -3.32 -8.40 8.32
CA ILE A 79 -4.22 -8.12 7.19
C ILE A 79 -3.84 -8.93 5.96
N PHE A 80 -2.54 -9.16 5.75
CA PHE A 80 -2.01 -9.83 4.57
C PHE A 80 -1.01 -10.92 4.95
N ASP A 81 -1.08 -12.06 4.28
CA ASP A 81 0.03 -13.01 4.24
C ASP A 81 0.98 -12.64 3.09
N VAL A 82 1.83 -11.64 3.35
CA VAL A 82 2.72 -11.10 2.32
C VAL A 82 3.78 -12.15 1.93
N PRO A 83 3.91 -12.51 0.63
CA PRO A 83 4.89 -13.49 0.17
C PRO A 83 6.35 -13.09 0.44
N THR A 84 7.25 -14.04 0.20
CA THR A 84 8.69 -13.79 0.25
C THR A 84 9.11 -12.71 -0.75
N THR A 85 10.25 -12.08 -0.49
CA THR A 85 10.77 -11.00 -1.34
C THR A 85 10.97 -11.47 -2.79
N ASP A 86 11.45 -12.69 -3.02
CA ASP A 86 11.64 -13.24 -4.36
C ASP A 86 10.32 -13.40 -5.12
N VAL A 87 9.26 -13.87 -4.45
CA VAL A 87 7.93 -13.97 -5.04
C VAL A 87 7.38 -12.59 -5.40
N ILE A 88 7.58 -11.59 -4.53
CA ILE A 88 7.21 -10.20 -4.85
C ILE A 88 7.97 -9.70 -6.07
N LEU A 89 9.30 -9.81 -6.09
CA LEU A 89 10.11 -9.30 -7.21
C LEU A 89 9.74 -9.98 -8.53
N ASN A 90 9.59 -11.30 -8.52
CA ASN A 90 9.18 -12.05 -9.71
C ASN A 90 7.76 -11.70 -10.17
N GLY A 91 6.81 -11.56 -9.23
CA GLY A 91 5.45 -11.13 -9.55
C GLY A 91 5.40 -9.71 -10.11
N MET A 92 6.17 -8.77 -9.54
CA MET A 92 6.27 -7.40 -10.05
C MET A 92 6.89 -7.35 -11.45
N HIS A 93 7.96 -8.11 -11.70
CA HIS A 93 8.55 -8.23 -13.04
C HIS A 93 7.59 -8.86 -14.04
N HIS A 94 6.84 -9.88 -13.63
CA HIS A 94 5.81 -10.49 -14.46
C HIS A 94 4.74 -9.47 -14.83
N ILE A 95 4.18 -8.76 -13.86
CA ILE A 95 3.18 -7.71 -14.08
C ILE A 95 3.72 -6.64 -15.01
N GLN A 96 4.92 -6.12 -14.75
CA GLN A 96 5.59 -5.10 -15.56
C GLN A 96 5.68 -5.50 -17.05
N ARG A 97 6.13 -6.72 -17.34
CA ARG A 97 6.23 -7.22 -18.72
C ARG A 97 4.87 -7.32 -19.39
N ASN A 98 3.86 -7.82 -18.68
CA ASN A 98 2.52 -8.01 -19.22
C ASN A 98 1.80 -6.69 -19.54
N ILE A 99 2.09 -5.63 -18.79
CA ILE A 99 1.52 -4.30 -19.05
C ILE A 99 2.39 -3.46 -20.01
N GLY A 100 3.49 -4.02 -20.53
CA GLY A 100 4.36 -3.34 -21.50
C GLY A 100 5.14 -2.16 -20.91
N MET A 101 5.42 -2.15 -19.61
CA MET A 101 6.19 -1.06 -18.99
C MET A 101 7.70 -1.24 -19.18
N GLU A 102 8.34 -0.25 -19.77
CA GLU A 102 9.80 -0.20 -19.93
C GLU A 102 10.52 0.13 -18.61
N SER A 103 9.90 0.96 -17.77
CA SER A 103 10.45 1.33 -16.46
C SER A 103 10.14 0.28 -15.39
N PRO A 104 11.04 0.10 -14.38
CA PRO A 104 10.81 -0.85 -13.29
C PRO A 104 9.53 -0.56 -12.51
N LEU A 105 8.63 -1.55 -12.42
CA LEU A 105 7.44 -1.47 -11.57
C LEU A 105 7.84 -1.77 -10.12
N THR A 106 7.69 -0.80 -9.22
CA THR A 106 8.14 -0.94 -7.82
C THR A 106 7.10 -0.44 -6.82
N PHE A 107 7.15 -0.94 -5.58
CA PHE A 107 6.31 -0.42 -4.50
C PHE A 107 6.61 1.03 -4.12
N HIS A 108 7.79 1.55 -4.49
CA HIS A 108 8.07 2.98 -4.35
C HIS A 108 7.21 3.80 -5.33
N MET A 109 7.04 3.33 -6.57
CA MET A 109 6.13 3.93 -7.54
C MET A 109 4.67 3.88 -7.08
N ALA A 110 4.23 2.78 -6.45
CA ALA A 110 2.88 2.71 -5.87
C ALA A 110 2.66 3.81 -4.82
N ARG A 111 3.64 3.99 -3.92
CA ARG A 111 3.58 5.04 -2.90
C ARG A 111 3.59 6.45 -3.50
N HIS A 112 4.38 6.68 -4.55
CA HIS A 112 4.34 7.95 -5.29
C HIS A 112 3.00 8.17 -5.97
N THR A 113 2.38 7.12 -6.51
CA THR A 113 1.03 7.18 -7.10
C THR A 113 0.01 7.64 -6.06
N PHE A 114 0.11 7.16 -4.82
CA PHE A 114 -0.74 7.66 -3.73
C PHE A 114 -0.51 9.16 -3.46
N ALA A 115 0.75 9.58 -3.37
CA ALA A 115 1.12 10.97 -3.08
C ALA A 115 0.67 11.92 -4.19
N SER A 116 0.96 11.61 -5.45
CA SER A 116 0.64 12.50 -6.56
C SER A 116 -0.83 12.39 -6.97
N LEU A 117 -1.27 11.23 -7.45
CA LEU A 117 -2.57 11.09 -8.11
C LEU A 117 -3.73 10.95 -7.13
N ILE A 118 -3.58 10.13 -6.09
CA ILE A 118 -4.68 9.86 -5.16
C ILE A 118 -4.92 11.02 -4.20
N THR A 119 -3.88 11.78 -3.86
CA THR A 119 -3.99 12.85 -2.85
C THR A 119 -3.75 14.24 -3.43
N LEU A 120 -2.54 14.58 -3.91
CA LEU A 120 -2.24 15.94 -4.39
C LEU A 120 -3.15 16.38 -5.56
N SER A 121 -3.33 15.54 -6.58
CA SER A 121 -4.22 15.83 -7.72
C SER A 121 -5.69 15.91 -7.32
N ALA A 122 -6.07 15.32 -6.18
CA ALA A 122 -7.40 15.43 -5.59
C ALA A 122 -7.55 16.65 -4.66
N GLY A 123 -6.53 17.51 -4.57
CA GLY A 123 -6.56 18.76 -3.78
C GLY A 123 -6.21 18.59 -2.30
N VAL A 124 -5.68 17.43 -1.88
CA VAL A 124 -5.23 17.24 -0.50
C VAL A 124 -3.97 18.09 -0.24
N PRO A 125 -3.93 18.93 0.81
CA PRO A 125 -2.78 19.77 1.10
C PRO A 125 -1.50 18.96 1.31
N ILE A 126 -0.36 19.47 0.84
CA ILE A 126 0.94 18.75 0.86
C ILE A 126 1.39 18.40 2.28
N GLU A 127 1.06 19.22 3.29
CA GLU A 127 1.35 18.95 4.69
C GLU A 127 0.55 17.75 5.20
N THR A 128 -0.67 17.58 4.71
CA THR A 128 -1.50 16.42 5.02
C THR A 128 -0.96 15.18 4.32
N VAL A 129 -0.56 15.27 3.05
CA VAL A 129 0.09 14.18 2.31
C VAL A 129 1.39 13.75 3.00
N SER A 130 2.23 14.69 3.39
CA SER A 130 3.47 14.43 4.13
C SER A 130 3.23 13.64 5.43
N ARG A 131 2.20 14.02 6.20
CA ARG A 131 1.79 13.27 7.41
C ARG A 131 1.24 11.88 7.09
N MET A 132 0.45 11.73 6.03
CA MET A 132 -0.05 10.44 5.57
C MET A 132 1.11 9.50 5.20
N LEU A 133 2.13 10.03 4.53
CA LEU A 133 3.34 9.31 4.19
C LEU A 133 4.26 9.11 5.42
N GLY A 134 4.11 9.86 6.50
CA GLY A 134 5.00 9.79 7.67
C GLY A 134 6.39 10.36 7.35
N HIS A 135 6.45 11.38 6.50
CA HIS A 135 7.67 12.15 6.24
C HIS A 135 7.83 13.23 7.32
N THR A 136 9.07 13.44 7.76
CA THR A 136 9.42 14.50 8.72
C THR A 136 9.91 15.78 8.04
N ASN A 137 10.12 15.74 6.72
CA ASN A 137 10.55 16.87 5.90
C ASN A 137 9.68 16.95 4.64
N LEU A 138 9.21 18.16 4.32
CA LEU A 138 8.40 18.40 3.13
C LEU A 138 9.18 18.18 1.82
N ARG A 139 10.52 18.32 1.84
CA ARG A 139 11.37 18.05 0.65
C ARG A 139 11.31 16.60 0.15
N THR A 140 10.91 15.66 0.99
CA THR A 140 10.80 14.24 0.62
C THR A 140 9.39 13.82 0.21
N THR A 141 8.45 14.77 0.12
CA THR A 141 7.03 14.54 -0.18
C THR A 141 6.73 14.79 -1.64
#